data_AF-A0A9J6F8J4-F1
#
_entry.id   AF-A0A9J6F8J4-F1
#
_cell.length_a   1.000
_cell.length_b   1.000
_cell.length_c   1.000
_cell.angle_alpha   90.00
_cell.angle_beta   90.00
_cell.angle_gamma   90.00
#
_symmetry.space_group_name_H-M   'P 1'
#
loop_
_entity.id
_entity.type
_entity.pdbx_description
1 polymer ?
#
loop_
_entity_poly.entity_id
_entity_poly.type
_entity_poly.pdbx_seq_one_letter_code
_entity_poly.pdbx_strand_id
1 'polypeptide(L)'
;MQRYEGRIRDTPRQPRFRGTTKDEDLQIVGAVVEQPKTTVREVQNNRGLNHVSATAINPSLRSSRTAVRKALMLVENKVKQLKFAEDHGNWAASDWKRVVFTDQSMITTG
;
A
#
# COMPACT_ATOMS: atom_id res chain seq x y z
N MET A 1 -37.90 -20.95 6.56
CA MET A 1 -37.50 -20.08 7.68
C MET A 1 -36.68 -20.93 8.66
N GLN A 2 -35.36 -20.75 8.70
CA GLN A 2 -34.46 -21.55 9.54
C GLN A 2 -34.25 -20.81 10.87
N ARG A 3 -34.53 -21.47 12.00
CA ARG A 3 -34.37 -20.91 13.35
C ARG A 3 -32.89 -20.82 13.67
N TYR A 4 -32.42 -19.61 14.01
CA TYR A 4 -31.05 -19.38 14.46
C TYR A 4 -30.95 -19.83 15.93
N GLU A 5 -30.40 -21.02 16.15
CA GLU A 5 -30.07 -21.53 17.48
C GLU A 5 -28.73 -20.92 17.90
N GLY A 6 -28.73 -19.85 18.71
CA GLY A 6 -27.51 -19.21 19.20
C GLY A 6 -26.73 -20.13 20.15
N ARG A 7 -25.88 -21.00 19.61
CA ARG A 7 -25.04 -21.90 20.40
C ARG A 7 -23.84 -21.11 20.92
N ILE A 8 -23.32 -21.47 22.09
CA ILE A 8 -22.10 -20.85 22.68
C ILE A 8 -20.89 -20.91 21.71
N ARG A 9 -20.91 -21.85 20.75
CA ARG A 9 -19.89 -22.01 19.70
C ARG A 9 -19.98 -20.94 18.61
N ASP A 10 -21.11 -20.25 18.50
CA ASP A 10 -21.36 -19.14 17.57
C ASP A 10 -20.93 -17.79 18.17
N THR A 11 -20.49 -17.77 19.43
CA THR A 11 -19.89 -16.58 20.03
C THR A 11 -18.60 -16.24 19.27
N PRO A 12 -18.43 -14.98 18.79
CA PRO A 12 -17.22 -14.55 18.12
C PRO A 12 -16.00 -14.88 18.99
N ARG A 13 -15.07 -15.67 18.43
CA ARG A 13 -13.81 -15.98 19.13
C ARG A 13 -13.08 -14.66 19.37
N GLN A 14 -12.58 -14.46 20.59
CA GLN A 14 -11.77 -13.29 20.88
C GLN A 14 -10.58 -13.26 19.92
N PRO A 15 -10.37 -12.14 19.20
CA PRO A 15 -9.26 -12.03 18.29
C PRO A 15 -7.96 -12.15 19.08
N ARG A 16 -6.96 -12.78 18.48
CA ARG A 16 -5.62 -12.86 19.07
C ARG A 16 -5.12 -11.45 19.36
N PHE A 17 -4.66 -11.20 20.59
CA PHE A 17 -4.05 -9.93 20.96
C PHE A 17 -2.89 -9.62 20.01
N ARG A 18 -2.90 -8.41 19.44
CA ARG A 18 -1.80 -7.93 18.60
C ARG A 18 -0.57 -7.75 19.48
N GLY A 19 0.57 -8.22 19.00
CA GLY A 19 1.87 -8.04 19.67
C GLY A 19 2.47 -6.65 19.49
N THR A 20 1.76 -5.75 18.80
CA THR A 20 2.13 -4.35 18.58
C THR A 20 0.96 -3.44 18.97
N THR A 21 1.28 -2.27 19.51
CA THR A 21 0.34 -1.16 19.65
C THR A 21 0.25 -0.34 18.37
N LYS A 22 -0.76 0.52 18.25
CA LYS A 22 -0.90 1.41 17.09
C LYS A 22 0.28 2.37 16.93
N ASP A 23 0.84 2.83 18.04
CA ASP A 23 2.00 3.74 18.02
C ASP A 23 3.24 3.03 17.49
N GLU A 24 3.48 1.80 17.97
CA GLU A 24 4.57 0.96 17.49
C GLU A 24 4.42 0.62 16.00
N ASP A 25 3.19 0.35 15.54
CA ASP A 25 2.90 0.17 14.10
C ASP A 25 3.24 1.43 13.30
N LEU A 26 2.92 2.63 13.79
CA LEU A 26 3.29 3.89 13.14
C LEU A 26 4.81 4.10 13.11
N GLN A 27 5.53 3.75 14.18
CA GLN A 27 6.99 3.82 14.23
C GLN A 27 7.64 2.84 13.24
N ILE A 28 7.09 1.62 13.11
CA ILE A 28 7.51 0.62 12.13
C ILE A 28 7.30 1.15 10.70
N VAL A 29 6.11 1.70 10.41
CA VAL A 29 5.80 2.27 9.09
C VAL A 29 6.72 3.47 8.79
N GLY A 30 6.92 4.37 9.74
CA GLY A 30 7.81 5.52 9.60
C GLY A 30 9.25 5.10 9.26
N ALA A 31 9.77 4.07 9.92
CA ALA A 31 11.09 3.52 9.61
C ALA A 31 11.19 2.97 8.17
N VAL A 32 10.14 2.31 7.68
CA VAL A 32 10.11 1.81 6.29
C VAL A 32 10.00 2.95 5.27
N VAL A 33 9.25 4.00 5.58
CA VAL A 33 9.09 5.15 4.68
C VAL A 33 10.40 5.92 4.55
N GLU A 34 11.10 6.15 5.68
CA GLU A 34 12.41 6.81 5.68
C GLU A 34 13.49 5.95 5.01
N GLN A 35 13.50 4.65 5.29
CA GLN A 35 14.49 3.70 4.79
C GLN A 35 13.80 2.40 4.31
N PRO A 36 13.45 2.30 3.01
CA PRO A 36 12.65 1.17 2.50
C PRO A 36 13.32 -0.20 2.61
N LYS A 37 14.65 -0.24 2.67
CA LYS A 37 15.46 -1.47 2.71
C LYS A 37 15.81 -1.96 4.13
N THR A 38 15.31 -1.29 5.16
CA THR A 38 15.64 -1.58 6.57
C THR A 38 15.23 -3.00 6.98
N THR A 39 16.08 -3.73 7.70
CA THR A 39 15.72 -5.05 8.21
C THR A 39 14.83 -4.96 9.46
N VAL A 40 14.12 -6.05 9.81
CA VAL A 40 13.30 -6.08 11.04
C VAL A 40 14.14 -5.76 12.28
N ARG A 41 15.37 -6.29 12.34
CA ARG A 41 16.31 -6.03 13.43
C ARG A 41 16.75 -4.57 13.50
N GLU A 42 17.00 -3.95 12.35
CA GLU A 42 17.31 -2.53 12.29
C GLU A 42 16.13 -1.67 12.73
N VAL A 43 14.89 -2.00 12.33
CA VAL A 43 13.68 -1.30 12.81
C VAL A 43 13.54 -1.43 14.33
N GLN A 44 13.76 -2.63 14.89
CA GLN A 44 13.74 -2.87 16.33
C GLN A 44 14.76 -2.00 17.06
N ASN A 45 16.01 -2.04 16.61
CA ASN A 45 17.11 -1.32 17.24
C ASN A 45 16.94 0.21 17.12
N ASN A 46 16.56 0.71 15.94
CA ASN A 46 16.47 2.15 15.67
C ASN A 46 15.25 2.81 16.33
N ARG A 47 14.18 2.05 16.60
CA ARG A 47 12.94 2.55 17.20
C ARG A 47 12.72 2.06 18.64
N GLY A 48 13.67 1.32 19.22
CA GLY A 48 13.56 0.81 20.59
C GLY A 48 12.49 -0.27 20.77
N LEU A 49 12.11 -0.99 19.71
CA LEU A 49 11.05 -2.01 19.70
C LEU A 49 11.58 -3.42 20.00
N ASN A 50 12.58 -3.53 20.87
CA ASN A 50 13.26 -4.80 21.16
C ASN A 50 12.37 -5.83 21.86
N HIS A 51 11.26 -5.38 22.48
CA HIS A 51 10.24 -6.24 23.08
C HIS A 51 9.29 -6.86 22.06
N VAL A 52 9.18 -6.28 20.86
CA VAL A 52 8.28 -6.75 19.81
C VAL A 52 8.98 -7.82 18.99
N SER A 53 8.43 -9.04 18.94
CA SER A 53 9.01 -10.11 18.11
C SER A 53 9.00 -9.76 16.62
N ALA A 54 9.98 -10.29 15.87
CA ALA A 54 10.02 -10.12 14.42
C ALA A 54 8.74 -10.60 13.71
N THR A 55 8.09 -11.63 14.27
CA THR A 55 6.81 -12.18 13.80
C THR A 55 5.66 -11.20 13.93
N ALA A 56 5.70 -10.28 14.90
CA ALA A 56 4.69 -9.24 15.08
C ALA A 56 4.92 -8.01 14.18
N ILE A 57 6.17 -7.73 13.82
CA ILE A 57 6.56 -6.60 12.94
C ILE A 57 6.30 -6.94 11.46
N ASN A 58 6.53 -8.20 11.06
CA ASN A 58 6.41 -8.67 9.68
C ASN A 58 5.07 -8.35 8.99
N PRO A 59 3.90 -8.53 9.64
CA PRO A 59 2.61 -8.15 9.05
C PRO A 59 2.53 -6.65 8.70
N SER A 60 3.00 -5.78 9.62
CA SER A 60 3.00 -4.31 9.45
C SER A 60 3.96 -3.86 8.33
N LEU A 61 5.13 -4.51 8.22
CA LEU A 61 6.07 -4.31 7.11
C LEU A 61 5.50 -4.78 5.77
N ARG A 62 4.80 -5.92 5.74
CA ARG A 62 4.21 -6.45 4.51
C ARG A 62 3.09 -5.55 3.99
N SER A 63 2.26 -4.99 4.88
CA SER A 63 1.23 -4.03 4.48
C SER A 63 1.77 -2.68 4.02
N SER A 64 2.95 -2.29 4.48
CA SER A 64 3.57 -1.00 4.09
C SER A 64 4.49 -1.09 2.88
N ARG A 65 5.07 -2.27 2.60
CA ARG A 65 5.93 -2.53 1.44
C ARG A 65 5.14 -2.89 0.20
N THR A 66 4.27 -2.00 -0.23
CA THR A 66 3.73 -2.07 -1.59
C THR A 66 4.88 -1.69 -2.53
N ALA A 67 5.40 -2.67 -3.28
CA ALA A 67 6.43 -2.43 -4.28
C ALA A 67 5.84 -1.62 -5.44
N VAL A 68 5.66 -0.32 -5.25
CA VAL A 68 5.35 0.59 -6.34
C VAL A 68 6.66 0.75 -7.09
N ARG A 69 6.85 -0.03 -8.16
CA ARG A 69 7.81 0.31 -9.21
C ARG A 69 7.33 1.63 -9.82
N LYS A 70 7.63 2.75 -9.16
CA LYS A 70 7.50 4.06 -9.77
C LYS A 70 8.48 4.05 -10.94
N ALA A 71 7.96 4.16 -12.15
CA ALA A 71 8.81 4.44 -13.30
C ALA A 71 9.71 5.62 -12.93
N LEU A 72 11.01 5.51 -13.20
CA LEU A 72 11.96 6.60 -13.00
C LEU A 72 11.63 7.69 -14.02
N MET A 73 10.66 8.53 -13.68
CA MET A 73 10.27 9.68 -14.49
C MET A 73 11.18 10.85 -14.15
N LEU A 74 11.76 11.44 -15.20
CA LEU A 74 12.42 12.74 -15.12
C LEU A 74 11.46 13.76 -14.48
N VAL A 75 12.02 14.68 -13.69
CA VAL A 75 11.23 15.71 -12.98
C VAL A 75 10.36 16.50 -13.97
N GLU A 76 10.88 16.81 -15.15
CA GLU A 76 10.15 17.48 -16.23
C GLU A 76 8.90 16.70 -16.68
N ASN A 77 8.98 15.37 -16.77
CA ASN A 77 7.84 14.54 -17.14
C ASN A 77 6.78 14.53 -16.04
N LYS A 78 7.17 14.63 -14.76
CA LYS A 78 6.21 14.76 -13.65
C LYS A 78 5.45 16.08 -13.73
N VAL A 79 6.13 17.18 -14.05
CA VAL A 79 5.48 18.50 -14.22
C VAL A 79 4.49 18.45 -15.38
N LYS A 80 4.88 17.86 -16.52
CA LYS A 80 3.98 17.72 -17.68
C LYS A 80 2.76 16.86 -17.37
N GLN A 81 2.93 15.75 -16.64
CA GLN A 81 1.82 14.90 -16.22
C GLN A 81 0.88 15.59 -15.25
N LEU A 82 1.42 16.31 -14.26
CA LEU A 82 0.62 17.05 -13.30
C LEU A 82 -0.23 18.11 -14.03
N LYS A 83 0.40 18.90 -14.91
CA LYS A 83 -0.31 19.89 -15.71
C LYS A 83 -1.41 19.26 -16.57
N PHE A 84 -1.10 18.15 -17.25
CA PHE A 84 -2.12 17.44 -18.04
C PHE A 84 -3.30 16.98 -17.17
N ALA A 85 -3.03 16.44 -15.98
CA ALA A 85 -4.07 16.00 -15.06
C ALA A 85 -4.90 17.17 -14.48
N GLU A 86 -4.28 18.31 -14.20
CA GLU A 86 -4.98 19.53 -13.79
C GLU A 86 -5.87 20.07 -14.91
N ASP A 87 -5.34 20.16 -16.13
CA ASP A 87 -6.04 20.69 -17.31
C ASP A 87 -7.27 19.82 -17.69
N HIS A 88 -7.20 18.51 -17.45
CA HIS A 88 -8.24 17.54 -17.84
C HIS A 88 -8.99 16.93 -16.65
N GLY A 89 -8.71 17.37 -15.42
CA GLY A 89 -9.25 16.78 -14.19
C GLY A 89 -10.77 16.95 -14.05
N ASN A 90 -11.33 17.99 -14.68
CA ASN A 90 -12.76 18.28 -14.68
C ASN A 90 -13.50 17.72 -15.91
N TRP A 91 -12.81 16.97 -16.79
CA TRP A 91 -13.44 16.41 -17.98
C TRP A 91 -14.46 15.33 -17.61
N ALA A 92 -15.64 15.44 -18.20
CA ALA A 92 -16.67 14.43 -18.09
C ALA A 92 -16.40 13.28 -19.10
N ALA A 93 -17.09 12.17 -18.92
CA ALA A 93 -16.98 11.02 -19.83
C ALA A 93 -17.31 11.40 -21.29
N SER A 94 -18.17 12.40 -21.52
CA SER A 94 -18.50 12.92 -22.85
C SER A 94 -17.32 13.60 -23.54
N ASP A 95 -16.43 14.23 -22.77
CA ASP A 95 -15.27 14.94 -23.31
C ASP A 95 -14.21 13.94 -23.74
N TRP A 96 -13.96 12.92 -22.89
CA TRP A 96 -13.08 11.80 -23.23
C TRP A 96 -13.54 11.02 -24.46
N LYS A 97 -14.84 10.87 -24.68
CA LYS A 97 -15.40 10.20 -25.88
C LYS A 97 -15.06 10.92 -27.19
N ARG A 98 -14.67 12.19 -27.15
CA ARG A 98 -14.27 12.96 -28.34
C ARG A 98 -12.78 12.83 -28.66
N VAL A 99 -12.00 12.20 -27.78
CA VAL A 99 -10.57 11.99 -27.97
C VAL A 99 -10.32 10.72 -28.77
N VAL A 100 -9.52 10.84 -29.83
CA VAL A 100 -9.00 9.69 -30.57
C VAL A 100 -7.57 9.45 -30.12
N PHE A 101 -7.35 8.35 -29.40
CA PHE A 101 -6.02 7.93 -28.97
C PHE A 101 -5.32 7.11 -30.05
N THR A 102 -4.05 7.39 -30.29
CA THR A 102 -3.21 6.66 -31.25
C THR A 102 -1.93 6.24 -30.57
N ASP A 103 -1.51 5.00 -30.76
CA ASP A 103 -0.23 4.48 -30.30
C ASP A 103 0.33 3.49 -31.33
N GLN A 104 1.64 3.32 -31.36
CA GLN A 104 2.32 2.36 -32.22
C GLN A 104 2.96 1.29 -31.34
N SER A 105 2.66 0.03 -31.61
CA SER A 105 3.30 -1.11 -30.95
C SER A 105 3.99 -2.00 -31.99
N MET A 106 5.14 -2.54 -31.61
CA MET A 106 5.89 -3.48 -32.44
C MET A 106 5.28 -4.88 -32.27
N ILE A 107 4.89 -5.50 -33.39
CA ILE A 107 4.46 -6.90 -33.42
C ILE A 107 5.63 -7.72 -33.95
N THR A 108 6.08 -8.71 -33.17
CA THR A 108 7.12 -9.65 -33.59
C THR A 108 6.47 -11.00 -33.86
N THR A 109 6.55 -11.49 -35.09
CA THR A 109 6.12 -12.84 -35.46
C THR A 109 7.28 -13.78 -35.13
N GLY A 110 7.13 -14.57 -34.06
CA GLY A 110 8.01 -15.68 -33.71
C GLY A 110 7.46 -17.01 -34.21
#